data_AF-A0A7V9PUP7-F1
#
_entry.id   AF-A0A7V9PUP7-F1
#
_cell.length_a   1.000
_cell.length_b   1.000
_cell.length_c   1.000
_cell.angle_alpha   90.00
_cell.angle_beta   90.00
_cell.angle_gamma   90.00
#
_symmetry.space_group_name_H-M   'P 1'
#
loop_
_entity.id
_entity.type
_entity.pdbx_description
1 polymer ?
#
loop_
_entity_poly.entity_id
_entity_poly.type
_entity_poly.pdbx_seq_one_letter_code
_entity_poly.pdbx_strand_id
1 'polypeptide(L)'
;MVYGVRGRFARGCTIATASGVVLLLLVGLDVAAGASTSASAAPMPPAPRVSTAPTPTVDTLDVPIAPAAARATGTAAELAPTRVAPFGLTGVTWDAGTAPEGTRLDVRLHDGTGWGGWEALHWEPSEGPDAGEDSSVREGTGPLWVGRADGLAVRVRTPSGTAPTGLEVVTVDPGAEPAARGGVAGPRPHSGSPISGPVDFPNRPRIITRKQWGADPALTESCSSPRYGLTAKMVFVHHTVNSNDYSPRESPGIVRAIYAYHTQGQNWCDIGYNALVDRFGNIYEGRRGGIRLPVRGAHSGDYNTATVGVSLIGNFENRKPTARMRHALVRFVGWRLGTSYKPVRGKVWVNGSSFGRISGHRDAMATACPGRFVYALLPKIRKRVAHYLSRYDSPLAARADALGNRVTGLVWKGEQVESGGYKTVFGKGRMYGKPGLGAHLLKAKALKRYLGSGGVRGPLGWPKTDVRSAPIDGVRVMIAQRGRLYVRHKIAKVVHGPIYQRYQRQSLASGRLGVPVTNVRGTDRGQRVRFQHGRISWNAKTKTTKVRFE
;
A
#
# COMPACT_ATOMS: atom_id res chain seq x y z
N MET A 1 -35.08 37.75 63.51
CA MET A 1 -35.57 39.15 63.51
C MET A 1 -36.70 39.24 62.50
N VAL A 2 -37.79 39.88 62.89
CA VAL A 2 -39.17 39.75 62.39
C VAL A 2 -39.42 40.58 61.12
N TYR A 3 -40.56 40.29 60.46
CA TYR A 3 -41.32 41.02 59.42
C TYR A 3 -41.02 40.62 57.96
N GLY A 4 -41.94 40.14 57.11
CA GLY A 4 -43.41 40.16 57.11
C GLY A 4 -43.97 41.20 56.13
N VAL A 5 -44.78 40.76 55.14
CA VAL A 5 -45.99 41.38 54.49
C VAL A 5 -46.17 40.69 53.11
N ARG A 6 -47.19 39.84 52.78
CA ARG A 6 -48.67 39.90 52.67
C ARG A 6 -49.27 40.72 51.49
N GLY A 7 -50.04 40.02 50.63
CA GLY A 7 -51.11 40.53 49.73
C GLY A 7 -51.33 39.59 48.52
N ARG A 8 -52.26 38.61 48.53
CA ARG A 8 -53.71 38.62 48.15
C ARG A 8 -54.00 39.19 46.75
N PHE A 9 -54.98 38.77 45.95
CA PHE A 9 -55.83 37.58 45.69
C PHE A 9 -56.86 38.05 44.62
N ALA A 10 -57.17 37.29 43.56
CA ALA A 10 -58.44 37.26 42.78
C ALA A 10 -58.25 36.34 41.54
N ARG A 11 -58.81 35.12 41.43
CA ARG A 11 -60.21 34.72 41.07
C ARG A 11 -60.77 35.58 39.92
N GLY A 12 -61.24 35.07 38.78
CA GLY A 12 -61.52 33.72 38.27
C GLY A 12 -62.55 33.88 37.13
N CYS A 13 -62.57 33.01 36.13
CA CYS A 13 -63.80 32.71 35.36
C CYS A 13 -63.60 31.46 34.51
N THR A 14 -64.51 30.51 34.65
CA THR A 14 -64.57 29.23 33.95
C THR A 14 -65.80 29.24 33.06
N ILE A 15 -65.67 28.87 31.78
CA ILE A 15 -66.81 28.38 30.99
C ILE A 15 -66.35 27.09 30.31
N ALA A 16 -67.09 26.03 30.61
CA ALA A 16 -66.98 24.71 30.01
C ALA A 16 -68.18 24.51 29.07
N THR A 17 -67.94 23.97 27.87
CA THR A 17 -68.92 23.14 27.16
C THR A 17 -68.20 22.01 26.44
N ALA A 18 -68.54 20.81 26.90
CA ALA A 18 -68.44 19.48 26.30
C ALA A 18 -68.89 19.43 24.83
N SER A 19 -68.69 18.39 24.02
CA SER A 19 -67.81 17.21 23.99
C SER A 19 -68.08 16.61 22.61
N GLY A 20 -67.03 16.22 21.89
CA GLY A 20 -67.11 15.45 20.65
C GLY A 20 -65.79 14.73 20.47
N VAL A 21 -65.76 13.47 20.90
CA VAL A 21 -64.55 12.62 20.96
C VAL A 21 -64.42 11.81 19.67
N VAL A 22 -63.19 11.33 19.43
CA VAL A 22 -62.72 10.14 18.67
C VAL A 22 -61.82 10.57 17.50
N LEU A 23 -60.56 10.14 17.34
CA LEU A 23 -59.64 9.29 18.10
C LEU A 23 -58.27 9.44 17.40
N LEU A 24 -57.21 9.85 18.11
CA LEU A 24 -55.83 9.66 17.64
C LEU A 24 -54.95 9.24 18.83
N LEU A 25 -54.51 7.98 18.80
CA LEU A 25 -53.58 7.42 19.77
C LEU A 25 -52.20 8.08 19.62
N LEU A 26 -51.77 8.80 20.66
CA LEU A 26 -50.37 9.18 20.88
C LEU A 26 -49.93 8.59 22.23
N VAL A 27 -48.91 7.75 22.18
CA VAL A 27 -48.29 7.09 23.34
C VAL A 27 -47.40 8.11 24.05
N GLY A 28 -47.58 8.21 25.38
CA GLY A 28 -46.92 9.18 26.25
C GLY A 28 -45.43 8.93 26.47
N LEU A 29 -44.70 10.02 26.70
CA LEU A 29 -43.35 10.04 27.26
C LEU A 29 -43.42 10.85 28.56
N ASP A 30 -43.36 10.16 29.69
CA ASP A 30 -43.16 10.77 31.00
C ASP A 30 -41.68 11.11 31.21
N VAL A 31 -41.45 12.35 31.64
CA VAL A 31 -40.15 12.89 32.05
C VAL A 31 -40.06 12.76 33.57
N ALA A 32 -39.07 12.02 34.06
CA ALA A 32 -38.65 12.07 35.47
C ALA A 32 -37.21 12.58 35.57
N ALA A 33 -37.04 13.64 36.36
CA ALA A 33 -35.76 14.25 36.70
C ALA A 33 -34.98 13.36 37.69
N GLY A 34 -33.68 13.17 37.45
CA GLY A 34 -32.76 12.41 38.30
C GLY A 34 -31.51 13.24 38.64
N ALA A 35 -31.17 13.27 39.93
CA ALA A 35 -30.13 14.08 40.55
C ALA A 35 -28.70 13.78 40.08
N SER A 36 -27.85 14.80 40.14
CA SER A 36 -26.43 14.76 39.82
C SER A 36 -25.57 14.20 40.97
N THR A 37 -24.96 13.04 40.77
CA THR A 37 -23.85 12.54 41.59
C THR A 37 -22.53 12.72 40.84
N SER A 38 -21.58 13.45 41.44
CA SER A 38 -20.21 13.59 40.96
C SER A 38 -19.44 12.28 41.14
N ALA A 39 -19.15 11.58 40.04
CA ALA A 39 -18.27 10.42 40.04
C ALA A 39 -16.81 10.86 39.83
N SER A 40 -15.97 10.55 40.82
CA SER A 40 -14.51 10.67 40.75
C SER A 40 -13.96 9.83 39.59
N ALA A 41 -13.08 10.43 38.78
CA ALA A 41 -12.46 9.75 37.64
C ALA A 41 -11.53 8.63 38.14
N ALA A 42 -11.88 7.38 37.81
CA ALA A 42 -10.99 6.25 38.03
C ALA A 42 -9.66 6.47 37.26
N PRO A 43 -8.50 6.09 37.83
CA PRO A 43 -7.23 6.21 37.13
C PRO A 43 -7.27 5.39 35.84
N MET A 44 -6.82 6.02 34.74
CA MET A 44 -6.71 5.34 33.45
C MET A 44 -5.94 4.02 33.63
N PRO A 45 -6.42 2.90 33.06
CA PRO A 45 -5.59 1.71 33.00
C PRO A 45 -4.26 2.06 32.34
N PRO A 46 -3.12 1.54 32.83
CA PRO A 46 -1.83 1.82 32.22
C PRO A 46 -1.91 1.50 30.73
N ALA A 47 -1.37 2.41 29.91
CA ALA A 47 -1.33 2.23 28.47
C ALA A 47 -0.87 0.79 28.16
N PRO A 48 -1.56 0.05 27.27
CA PRO A 48 -1.16 -1.31 26.96
C PRO A 48 0.32 -1.28 26.56
N ARG A 49 1.16 -2.04 27.30
CA ARG A 49 2.55 -2.26 26.89
C ARG A 49 2.52 -2.71 25.44
N VAL A 50 3.27 -2.01 24.60
CA VAL A 50 3.47 -2.41 23.21
C VAL A 50 3.98 -3.85 23.24
N SER A 51 3.14 -4.80 22.84
CA SER A 51 3.62 -6.13 22.49
C SER A 51 4.60 -5.89 21.34
N THR A 52 5.90 -6.01 21.62
CA THR A 52 6.91 -6.02 20.56
C THR A 52 6.51 -7.13 19.59
N ALA A 53 6.50 -6.81 18.30
CA ALA A 53 6.34 -7.86 17.29
C ALA A 53 7.51 -8.85 17.45
N PRO A 54 7.32 -10.16 17.16
CA PRO A 54 8.45 -11.08 17.13
C PRO A 54 9.53 -10.56 16.19
N THR A 55 10.71 -10.33 16.75
CA THR A 55 11.91 -10.00 15.99
C THR A 55 12.53 -11.32 15.52
N PRO A 56 12.70 -11.52 14.20
CA PRO A 56 13.40 -12.69 13.71
C PRO A 56 14.88 -12.63 14.07
N THR A 57 15.49 -13.77 14.36
CA THR A 57 16.95 -13.88 14.53
C THR A 57 17.54 -14.54 13.28
N VAL A 58 18.76 -14.10 12.92
CA VAL A 58 19.48 -14.60 11.76
C VAL A 58 20.86 -15.01 12.23
N ASP A 59 21.23 -16.27 11.98
CA ASP A 59 22.54 -16.81 12.29
C ASP A 59 23.21 -17.32 11.01
N THR A 60 24.52 -17.15 10.91
CA THR A 60 25.33 -17.62 9.78
C THR A 60 26.39 -18.62 10.23
N LEU A 61 26.68 -19.60 9.39
CA LEU A 61 27.80 -20.53 9.56
C LEU A 61 28.58 -20.64 8.26
N ASP A 62 29.90 -20.64 8.34
CA ASP A 62 30.77 -20.87 7.19
C ASP A 62 30.57 -22.27 6.62
N VAL A 63 30.60 -22.38 5.28
CA VAL A 63 30.66 -23.67 4.59
C VAL A 63 32.11 -23.89 4.13
N PRO A 64 32.90 -24.73 4.83
CA PRO A 64 34.32 -24.85 4.56
C PRO A 64 34.58 -25.50 3.20
N ILE A 65 35.66 -25.05 2.55
CA ILE A 65 36.16 -25.62 1.29
C ILE A 65 36.51 -27.09 1.53
N ALA A 66 36.06 -27.96 0.63
CA ALA A 66 36.24 -29.39 0.78
C ALA A 66 37.71 -29.80 0.58
N PRO A 67 38.17 -30.91 1.20
CA PRO A 67 39.51 -31.45 0.97
C PRO A 67 39.79 -31.72 -0.52
N ALA A 68 41.06 -31.72 -0.92
CA ALA A 68 41.46 -31.86 -2.32
C ALA A 68 40.87 -33.12 -3.01
N ALA A 69 40.79 -34.24 -2.29
CA ALA A 69 40.20 -35.48 -2.81
C ALA A 69 38.70 -35.33 -3.13
N ALA A 70 37.93 -34.65 -2.28
CA ALA A 70 36.51 -34.40 -2.52
C ALA A 70 36.29 -33.43 -3.69
N ARG A 71 37.15 -32.40 -3.81
CA ARG A 71 37.14 -31.43 -4.92
C ARG A 71 37.44 -32.09 -6.27
N ALA A 72 38.34 -33.07 -6.30
CA ALA A 72 38.62 -33.87 -7.50
C ALA A 72 37.39 -34.65 -8.02
N THR A 73 36.39 -34.89 -7.15
CA THR A 73 35.11 -35.53 -7.49
C THR A 73 33.94 -34.54 -7.61
N GLY A 74 34.23 -33.23 -7.64
CA GLY A 74 33.25 -32.16 -7.86
C GLY A 74 32.58 -31.60 -6.61
N THR A 75 32.90 -32.08 -5.40
CA THR A 75 32.43 -31.45 -4.14
C THR A 75 33.36 -30.31 -3.77
N ALA A 76 32.90 -29.08 -3.95
CA ALA A 76 33.70 -27.87 -3.78
C ALA A 76 33.79 -27.40 -2.33
N ALA A 77 32.67 -27.46 -1.60
CA ALA A 77 32.58 -27.08 -0.20
C ALA A 77 31.51 -27.95 0.52
N GLU A 78 31.69 -28.19 1.81
CA GLU A 78 30.77 -29.00 2.59
C GLU A 78 30.77 -28.61 4.07
N LEU A 79 29.59 -28.38 4.63
CA LEU A 79 29.37 -28.29 6.06
C LEU A 79 28.87 -29.65 6.56
N ALA A 80 29.69 -30.29 7.39
CA ALA A 80 29.35 -31.56 8.02
C ALA A 80 28.08 -31.42 8.90
N PRO A 81 27.35 -32.52 9.17
CA PRO A 81 26.15 -32.50 10.01
C PRO A 81 26.39 -31.79 11.34
N THR A 82 25.79 -30.61 11.50
CA THR A 82 26.03 -29.70 12.64
C THR A 82 24.71 -29.36 13.32
N ARG A 83 24.66 -29.43 14.65
CA ARG A 83 23.51 -28.96 15.44
C ARG A 83 23.64 -27.46 15.65
N VAL A 84 22.52 -26.75 15.53
CA VAL A 84 22.45 -25.29 15.62
C VAL A 84 21.24 -24.86 16.46
N ALA A 85 21.11 -23.58 16.75
CA ALA A 85 19.90 -23.05 17.35
C ALA A 85 18.67 -23.37 16.48
N PRO A 86 17.47 -23.59 17.06
CA PRO A 86 16.28 -23.90 16.27
C PRO A 86 15.96 -22.79 15.26
N PHE A 87 15.62 -23.17 14.03
CA PHE A 87 15.28 -22.26 12.94
C PHE A 87 14.10 -22.77 12.12
N GLY A 88 13.45 -21.86 11.39
CA GLY A 88 12.31 -22.18 10.52
C GLY A 88 12.57 -21.98 9.02
N LEU A 89 13.66 -21.31 8.66
CA LEU A 89 14.08 -21.08 7.29
C LEU A 89 15.60 -21.16 7.17
N THR A 90 16.07 -21.66 6.04
CA THR A 90 17.50 -21.69 5.70
C THR A 90 17.75 -21.36 4.24
N GLY A 91 18.97 -20.95 3.91
CA GLY A 91 19.47 -20.75 2.55
C GLY A 91 21.00 -20.65 2.59
N VAL A 92 21.64 -20.61 1.44
CA VAL A 92 23.10 -20.47 1.34
C VAL A 92 23.43 -19.24 0.50
N THR A 93 24.36 -18.43 0.98
CA THR A 93 24.81 -17.18 0.34
C THR A 93 26.32 -17.18 0.10
N TRP A 94 26.76 -16.38 -0.87
CA TRP A 94 28.18 -16.21 -1.23
C TRP A 94 28.41 -14.83 -1.86
N ASP A 95 29.66 -14.49 -2.11
CA ASP A 95 30.01 -13.22 -2.74
C ASP A 95 29.57 -13.18 -4.21
N ALA A 96 28.93 -12.09 -4.62
CA ALA A 96 28.35 -11.96 -5.95
C ALA A 96 29.38 -12.20 -7.08
N GLY A 97 28.97 -12.92 -8.13
CA GLY A 97 29.79 -13.23 -9.30
C GLY A 97 30.84 -14.33 -9.11
N THR A 98 30.85 -15.04 -7.98
CA THR A 98 31.90 -16.05 -7.69
C THR A 98 31.45 -17.49 -7.87
N ALA A 99 30.14 -17.75 -8.01
CA ALA A 99 29.63 -19.09 -8.24
C ALA A 99 29.75 -19.51 -9.72
N PRO A 100 30.45 -20.62 -10.02
CA PRO A 100 30.52 -21.15 -11.39
C PRO A 100 29.14 -21.57 -11.95
N GLU A 101 28.97 -21.49 -13.26
CA GLU A 101 27.81 -22.07 -13.93
C GLU A 101 27.73 -23.59 -13.64
N GLY A 102 26.51 -24.09 -13.41
CA GLY A 102 26.28 -25.49 -13.05
C GLY A 102 26.53 -25.83 -11.58
N THR A 103 26.80 -24.83 -10.71
CA THR A 103 26.85 -25.04 -9.25
C THR A 103 25.53 -25.60 -8.72
N ARG A 104 25.62 -26.63 -7.88
CA ARG A 104 24.49 -27.27 -7.20
C ARG A 104 24.70 -27.20 -5.70
N LEU A 105 23.67 -26.79 -4.98
CA LEU A 105 23.66 -26.72 -3.52
C LEU A 105 22.61 -27.67 -2.98
N ASP A 106 22.96 -28.42 -1.96
CA ASP A 106 22.05 -29.33 -1.27
C ASP A 106 22.14 -29.08 0.23
N VAL A 107 21.01 -29.23 0.91
CA VAL A 107 20.91 -29.16 2.37
C VAL A 107 20.35 -30.48 2.90
N ARG A 108 20.77 -30.84 4.10
CA ARG A 108 20.21 -31.94 4.89
C ARG A 108 19.84 -31.38 6.24
N LEU A 109 18.65 -31.69 6.75
CA LEU A 109 18.10 -31.08 7.97
C LEU A 109 17.96 -32.11 9.09
N HIS A 110 18.05 -31.64 10.33
CA HIS A 110 17.72 -32.38 11.54
C HIS A 110 16.50 -31.72 12.22
N ASP A 111 15.48 -32.49 12.57
CA ASP A 111 14.18 -31.99 13.07
C ASP A 111 13.90 -32.37 14.54
N GLY A 112 14.95 -32.57 15.33
CA GLY A 112 14.87 -33.05 16.71
C GLY A 112 14.67 -34.57 16.83
N THR A 113 14.13 -35.24 15.81
CA THR A 113 13.94 -36.71 15.80
C THR A 113 15.07 -37.44 15.07
N GLY A 114 15.66 -36.80 14.07
CA GLY A 114 16.81 -37.33 13.36
C GLY A 114 17.16 -36.54 12.10
N TRP A 115 18.13 -37.04 11.34
CA TRP A 115 18.57 -36.46 10.08
C TRP A 115 17.72 -36.94 8.91
N GLY A 116 17.12 -36.01 8.16
CA GLY A 116 16.40 -36.28 6.92
C GLY A 116 17.30 -36.67 5.74
N GLY A 117 16.75 -36.68 4.55
CA GLY A 117 17.50 -36.84 3.28
C GLY A 117 18.16 -35.53 2.82
N TRP A 118 18.99 -35.63 1.79
CA TRP A 118 19.49 -34.44 1.07
C TRP A 118 18.38 -33.86 0.18
N GLU A 119 18.20 -32.55 0.24
CA GLU A 119 17.29 -31.76 -0.59
C GLU A 119 18.08 -30.70 -1.36
N ALA A 120 17.78 -30.53 -2.64
CA ALA A 120 18.42 -29.50 -3.46
C ALA A 120 17.91 -28.11 -3.04
N LEU A 121 18.83 -27.20 -2.76
CA LEU A 121 18.53 -25.79 -2.61
C LEU A 121 18.42 -25.14 -3.97
N HIS A 122 17.30 -24.44 -4.18
CA HIS A 122 17.03 -23.78 -5.44
C HIS A 122 17.82 -22.48 -5.55
N TRP A 123 18.58 -22.30 -6.62
CA TRP A 123 19.32 -21.06 -6.92
C TRP A 123 18.97 -20.56 -8.31
N GLU A 124 18.70 -19.25 -8.40
CA GLU A 124 18.49 -18.53 -9.66
C GLU A 124 19.51 -17.37 -9.74
N PRO A 125 20.48 -17.40 -10.66
CA PRO A 125 21.53 -16.37 -10.76
C PRO A 125 21.02 -14.95 -11.05
N SER A 126 19.73 -14.80 -11.41
CA SER A 126 19.13 -13.53 -11.84
C SER A 126 17.95 -13.07 -10.95
N GLU A 127 17.67 -13.75 -9.83
CA GLU A 127 16.83 -13.16 -8.77
C GLU A 127 17.68 -12.23 -7.90
N GLY A 128 17.33 -10.94 -7.88
CA GLY A 128 18.02 -9.97 -7.04
C GLY A 128 17.70 -8.51 -7.37
N PRO A 129 18.32 -7.57 -6.63
CA PRO A 129 18.27 -6.15 -6.93
C PRO A 129 18.85 -5.85 -8.33
N ASP A 130 18.41 -4.76 -8.95
CA ASP A 130 19.04 -4.28 -10.19
C ASP A 130 20.47 -3.75 -9.92
N ALA A 131 21.33 -3.72 -10.93
CA ALA A 131 22.69 -3.20 -10.80
C ALA A 131 22.72 -1.77 -10.20
N GLY A 132 23.63 -1.53 -9.26
CA GLY A 132 23.79 -0.23 -8.58
C GLY A 132 22.72 0.08 -7.53
N GLU A 133 21.93 -0.90 -7.09
CA GLU A 133 21.00 -0.74 -5.96
C GLU A 133 21.70 -0.82 -4.62
N ASP A 134 22.50 -1.87 -4.43
CA ASP A 134 23.08 -2.28 -3.16
C ASP A 134 24.57 -2.65 -3.41
N SER A 135 25.51 -2.07 -2.66
CA SER A 135 26.97 -2.21 -2.91
C SER A 135 27.60 -3.45 -2.26
N SER A 136 26.83 -4.21 -1.47
CA SER A 136 27.30 -5.37 -0.70
C SER A 136 26.34 -6.57 -0.81
N VAL A 137 25.63 -6.68 -1.93
CA VAL A 137 24.71 -7.80 -2.19
C VAL A 137 25.49 -9.10 -2.19
N ARG A 138 24.95 -10.09 -1.47
CA ARG A 138 25.38 -11.48 -1.57
C ARG A 138 24.42 -12.21 -2.49
N GLU A 139 24.99 -13.00 -3.40
CA GLU A 139 24.20 -13.98 -4.14
C GLU A 139 23.81 -15.12 -3.22
N GLY A 140 22.77 -15.87 -3.57
CA GLY A 140 22.35 -16.98 -2.75
C GLY A 140 21.23 -17.80 -3.34
N THR A 141 20.96 -18.92 -2.70
CA THR A 141 19.76 -19.73 -2.98
C THR A 141 18.50 -18.93 -2.63
N GLY A 142 17.36 -19.34 -3.17
CA GLY A 142 16.07 -18.96 -2.64
C GLY A 142 15.93 -19.42 -1.18
N PRO A 143 15.18 -18.69 -0.33
CA PRO A 143 14.92 -19.12 1.03
C PRO A 143 14.09 -20.41 1.04
N LEU A 144 14.52 -21.40 1.82
CA LEU A 144 13.78 -22.65 2.04
C LEU A 144 13.10 -22.63 3.42
N TRP A 145 11.77 -22.58 3.44
CA TRP A 145 11.01 -22.81 4.67
C TRP A 145 11.00 -24.29 5.06
N VAL A 146 11.48 -24.58 6.28
CA VAL A 146 11.66 -25.94 6.81
C VAL A 146 10.73 -26.25 8.00
N GLY A 147 9.92 -25.27 8.43
CA GLY A 147 9.08 -25.42 9.62
C GLY A 147 9.89 -25.29 10.90
N ARG A 148 10.43 -26.40 11.42
CA ARG A 148 11.31 -26.42 12.58
C ARG A 148 12.46 -27.40 12.33
N ALA A 149 13.67 -26.90 12.34
CA ALA A 149 14.89 -27.69 12.33
C ALA A 149 15.85 -27.18 13.41
N ASP A 150 16.77 -28.02 13.87
CA ASP A 150 17.76 -27.73 14.92
C ASP A 150 19.15 -28.30 14.57
N GLY A 151 19.36 -28.58 13.29
CA GLY A 151 20.62 -28.99 12.72
C GLY A 151 20.56 -28.99 11.20
N LEU A 152 21.72 -28.79 10.57
CA LEU A 152 21.85 -28.84 9.12
C LEU A 152 23.22 -29.37 8.69
N ALA A 153 23.27 -29.84 7.45
CA ALA A 153 24.47 -30.10 6.68
C ALA A 153 24.28 -29.48 5.30
N VAL A 154 25.34 -28.96 4.69
CA VAL A 154 25.30 -28.33 3.37
C VAL A 154 26.37 -28.94 2.49
N ARG A 155 26.05 -29.18 1.24
CA ARG A 155 27.03 -29.62 0.24
C ARG A 155 26.92 -28.77 -1.01
N VAL A 156 28.05 -28.26 -1.47
CA VAL A 156 28.19 -27.45 -2.68
C VAL A 156 29.02 -28.22 -3.68
N ARG A 157 28.44 -28.46 -4.86
CA ARG A 157 29.12 -29.14 -5.97
C ARG A 157 29.25 -28.19 -7.15
N THR A 158 30.43 -28.15 -7.73
CA THR A 158 30.71 -27.35 -8.92
C THR A 158 31.41 -28.20 -9.97
N PRO A 159 31.21 -27.94 -11.27
CA PRO A 159 31.86 -28.74 -12.33
C PRO A 159 33.39 -28.78 -12.22
N SER A 160 34.00 -27.70 -11.74
CA SER A 160 35.46 -27.56 -11.59
C SER A 160 36.00 -27.96 -10.21
N GLY A 161 35.13 -28.23 -9.23
CA GLY A 161 35.54 -28.40 -7.82
C GLY A 161 35.98 -27.10 -7.13
N THR A 162 35.90 -25.95 -7.81
CA THR A 162 36.15 -24.62 -7.23
C THR A 162 34.93 -24.14 -6.47
N ALA A 163 35.09 -23.70 -5.22
CA ALA A 163 34.02 -23.17 -4.40
C ALA A 163 33.79 -21.67 -4.67
N PRO A 164 32.54 -21.17 -4.67
CA PRO A 164 32.24 -19.75 -4.51
C PRO A 164 32.94 -19.18 -3.26
N THR A 165 33.28 -17.89 -3.28
CA THR A 165 33.94 -17.26 -2.12
C THR A 165 32.93 -16.78 -1.09
N GLY A 166 33.34 -16.75 0.17
CA GLY A 166 32.51 -16.28 1.28
C GLY A 166 31.23 -17.10 1.46
N LEU A 167 31.27 -18.43 1.24
CA LEU A 167 30.10 -19.29 1.40
C LEU A 167 29.64 -19.38 2.85
N GLU A 168 28.39 -19.00 3.08
CA GLU A 168 27.74 -19.10 4.38
C GLU A 168 26.36 -19.76 4.22
N VAL A 169 26.03 -20.67 5.14
CA VAL A 169 24.63 -21.05 5.35
C VAL A 169 24.00 -20.06 6.32
N VAL A 170 22.81 -19.60 5.96
CA VAL A 170 21.99 -18.69 6.76
C VAL A 170 20.84 -19.49 7.35
N THR A 171 20.59 -19.29 8.64
CA THR A 171 19.41 -19.83 9.34
C THR A 171 18.62 -18.70 9.95
N VAL A 172 17.30 -18.84 9.94
CA VAL A 172 16.39 -17.80 10.41
C VAL A 172 15.33 -18.41 11.31
N ASP A 173 15.27 -17.95 12.56
CA ASP A 173 14.10 -18.11 13.41
C ASP A 173 13.14 -16.92 13.12
N PRO A 174 11.91 -17.16 12.63
CA PRO A 174 10.92 -16.10 12.41
C PRO A 174 10.44 -15.40 13.69
N GLY A 175 10.84 -15.89 14.86
CA GLY A 175 10.39 -15.45 16.17
C GLY A 175 8.99 -15.99 16.51
N ALA A 176 8.74 -16.19 17.80
CA ALA A 176 7.48 -16.73 18.31
C ALA A 176 6.29 -15.83 17.93
N GLU A 177 5.27 -16.41 17.29
CA GLU A 177 4.02 -15.69 17.06
C GLU A 177 3.47 -15.12 18.38
N PRO A 178 3.01 -13.86 18.45
CA PRO A 178 2.45 -13.31 19.67
C PRO A 178 1.34 -14.23 20.19
N ALA A 179 1.41 -14.62 21.47
CA ALA A 179 0.32 -15.33 22.11
C ALA A 179 -0.96 -14.50 21.93
N ALA A 180 -2.01 -15.12 21.38
CA ALA A 180 -3.28 -14.45 21.10
C ALA A 180 -3.93 -13.99 22.41
N ARG A 181 -3.63 -12.78 22.87
CA ARG A 181 -4.35 -12.15 23.98
C ARG A 181 -5.67 -11.60 23.44
N GLY A 182 -6.76 -12.25 23.85
CA GLY A 182 -8.13 -11.73 23.73
C GLY A 182 -8.69 -11.70 22.30
N GLY A 183 -9.33 -12.80 21.88
CA GLY A 183 -10.43 -12.78 20.89
C GLY A 183 -10.16 -12.30 19.46
N VAL A 184 -8.97 -11.78 19.13
CA VAL A 184 -8.62 -11.45 17.74
C VAL A 184 -8.24 -12.75 17.04
N ALA A 185 -9.22 -13.40 16.43
CA ALA A 185 -9.00 -14.54 15.55
C ALA A 185 -7.84 -14.20 14.58
N GLY A 186 -6.83 -15.08 14.50
CA GLY A 186 -5.77 -15.01 13.50
C GLY A 186 -6.35 -14.79 12.09
N PRO A 187 -5.59 -14.28 11.12
CA PRO A 187 -6.12 -13.77 9.86
C PRO A 187 -7.13 -14.74 9.25
N ARG A 188 -8.43 -14.43 9.43
CA ARG A 188 -9.50 -15.33 8.99
C ARG A 188 -9.32 -15.58 7.50
N PRO A 189 -9.31 -16.84 7.04
CA PRO A 189 -9.19 -17.13 5.62
C PRO A 189 -10.22 -16.32 4.84
N HIS A 190 -9.84 -15.82 3.66
CA HIS A 190 -10.83 -15.19 2.80
C HIS A 190 -11.98 -16.18 2.61
N SER A 191 -13.22 -15.76 2.91
CA SER A 191 -14.38 -16.49 2.46
C SER A 191 -14.20 -16.67 0.95
N GLY A 192 -14.29 -17.91 0.49
CA GLY A 192 -14.05 -18.27 -0.90
C GLY A 192 -15.07 -17.67 -1.88
N SER A 193 -15.76 -16.59 -1.49
CA SER A 193 -16.79 -15.93 -2.26
C SER A 193 -16.30 -15.78 -3.70
N PRO A 194 -17.09 -16.29 -4.67
CA PRO A 194 -16.78 -16.09 -6.06
C PRO A 194 -16.61 -14.59 -6.31
N ILE A 195 -15.84 -14.24 -7.33
CA ILE A 195 -15.65 -12.85 -7.77
C ILE A 195 -17.01 -12.19 -8.12
N SER A 196 -18.14 -12.89 -8.06
CA SER A 196 -19.50 -12.47 -8.34
C SER A 196 -20.12 -11.44 -7.37
N GLY A 197 -19.47 -11.05 -6.28
CA GLY A 197 -19.91 -9.89 -5.49
C GLY A 197 -19.72 -8.56 -6.24
N PRO A 198 -20.42 -7.48 -5.88
CA PRO A 198 -20.15 -6.15 -6.43
C PRO A 198 -18.66 -5.83 -6.25
N VAL A 199 -18.03 -5.39 -7.34
CA VAL A 199 -16.62 -5.03 -7.33
C VAL A 199 -16.48 -3.76 -6.49
N ASP A 200 -15.92 -3.90 -5.30
CA ASP A 200 -15.60 -2.77 -4.44
C ASP A 200 -14.26 -2.17 -4.90
N PHE A 201 -14.28 -1.48 -6.05
CA PHE A 201 -13.13 -0.79 -6.62
C PHE A 201 -13.42 0.72 -6.58
N PRO A 202 -12.42 1.59 -6.27
CA PRO A 202 -11.00 1.35 -6.08
C PRO A 202 -10.62 0.85 -4.68
N ASN A 203 -11.57 0.28 -3.92
CA ASN A 203 -11.28 -0.26 -2.61
C ASN A 203 -10.24 -1.37 -2.70
N ARG A 204 -9.24 -1.22 -1.82
CA ARG A 204 -8.07 -2.09 -1.74
C ARG A 204 -8.54 -3.44 -1.18
N PRO A 205 -8.14 -4.59 -1.77
CA PRO A 205 -8.40 -5.88 -1.14
C PRO A 205 -7.76 -5.91 0.24
N ARG A 206 -8.29 -6.72 1.17
CA ARG A 206 -7.67 -6.85 2.49
C ARG A 206 -6.22 -7.32 2.33
N ILE A 207 -5.29 -6.47 2.75
CA ILE A 207 -3.86 -6.75 2.71
C ILE A 207 -3.32 -6.64 4.13
N ILE A 208 -2.66 -7.68 4.58
CA ILE A 208 -1.92 -7.73 5.84
C ILE A 208 -0.71 -6.82 5.66
N THR A 209 -0.74 -5.68 6.36
CA THR A 209 0.32 -4.66 6.31
C THR A 209 1.59 -5.16 6.98
N ARG A 210 2.71 -4.51 6.69
CA ARG A 210 4.01 -4.75 7.36
C ARG A 210 3.91 -4.81 8.88
N LYS A 211 3.24 -3.82 9.47
CA LYS A 211 2.98 -3.79 10.93
C LYS A 211 2.17 -5.00 11.42
N GLN A 212 1.22 -5.50 10.63
CA GLN A 212 0.35 -6.60 11.05
C GLN A 212 1.02 -7.97 10.97
N TRP A 213 1.95 -8.21 10.04
CA TRP A 213 2.70 -9.46 9.98
C TRP A 213 4.00 -9.44 10.80
N GLY A 214 4.35 -8.28 11.39
CA GLY A 214 5.50 -8.14 12.28
C GLY A 214 6.81 -7.80 11.55
N ALA A 215 6.76 -6.98 10.50
CA ALA A 215 7.96 -6.49 9.86
C ALA A 215 8.76 -5.62 10.83
N ASP A 216 9.96 -6.07 11.18
CA ASP A 216 10.89 -5.26 11.97
C ASP A 216 11.53 -4.19 11.06
N PRO A 217 11.24 -2.89 11.25
CA PRO A 217 11.83 -1.84 10.42
C PRO A 217 13.36 -1.74 10.55
N ALA A 218 13.95 -2.23 11.65
CA ALA A 218 15.39 -2.19 11.91
C ALA A 218 16.19 -2.92 10.83
N LEU A 219 15.63 -4.02 10.29
CA LEU A 219 16.26 -4.82 9.24
C LEU A 219 16.36 -4.09 7.88
N THR A 220 15.84 -2.87 7.77
CA THR A 220 15.97 -2.01 6.57
C THR A 220 16.65 -0.67 6.84
N GLU A 221 17.25 -0.46 8.03
CA GLU A 221 17.82 0.83 8.43
C GLU A 221 19.00 1.28 7.58
N SER A 222 19.79 0.32 7.07
CA SER A 222 20.89 0.60 6.13
C SER A 222 20.42 1.21 4.81
N CYS A 223 19.11 1.16 4.51
CA CYS A 223 18.54 1.67 3.27
C CYS A 223 17.72 2.94 3.46
N SER A 224 18.28 4.04 2.93
CA SER A 224 17.74 5.40 3.05
C SER A 224 16.31 5.58 2.54
N SER A 225 15.89 4.87 1.46
CA SER A 225 14.50 4.87 0.99
C SER A 225 14.22 3.83 -0.12
N PRO A 226 12.94 3.40 -0.32
CA PRO A 226 12.57 2.60 -1.48
C PRO A 226 12.81 3.34 -2.80
N ARG A 227 13.29 2.64 -3.82
CA ARG A 227 13.43 3.17 -5.18
C ARG A 227 12.13 2.99 -5.97
N TYR A 228 11.88 3.91 -6.91
CA TYR A 228 10.61 3.96 -7.66
C TYR A 228 10.84 3.98 -9.17
N GLY A 229 9.99 3.28 -9.90
CA GLY A 229 9.80 3.51 -11.33
C GLY A 229 8.86 4.69 -11.62
N LEU A 230 8.65 5.00 -12.90
CA LEU A 230 7.65 6.01 -13.31
C LEU A 230 6.21 5.51 -13.17
N THR A 231 5.99 4.21 -13.31
CA THR A 231 4.69 3.54 -13.19
C THR A 231 4.88 2.03 -13.07
N ALA A 232 3.89 1.31 -12.56
CA ALA A 232 3.80 -0.14 -12.70
C ALA A 232 3.11 -0.47 -14.03
N LYS A 233 3.82 -1.16 -14.92
CA LYS A 233 3.36 -1.56 -16.24
C LYS A 233 2.74 -2.95 -16.26
N MET A 234 3.25 -3.90 -15.48
CA MET A 234 2.87 -5.31 -15.48
C MET A 234 3.13 -5.99 -14.14
N VAL A 235 2.74 -7.26 -14.05
CA VAL A 235 2.96 -8.13 -12.89
C VAL A 235 3.77 -9.36 -13.30
N PHE A 236 4.80 -9.68 -12.54
CA PHE A 236 5.40 -11.01 -12.53
C PHE A 236 4.83 -11.84 -11.38
N VAL A 237 4.43 -13.07 -11.68
CA VAL A 237 3.98 -14.05 -10.70
C VAL A 237 5.15 -14.97 -10.39
N HIS A 238 5.47 -15.08 -9.11
CA HIS A 238 6.52 -15.93 -8.55
C HIS A 238 5.92 -17.02 -7.66
N HIS A 239 6.76 -17.95 -7.27
CA HIS A 239 6.56 -18.76 -6.07
C HIS A 239 7.77 -18.62 -5.16
N THR A 240 7.67 -19.05 -3.90
CA THR A 240 8.79 -18.98 -2.96
C THR A 240 9.62 -20.27 -2.90
N VAL A 241 9.25 -21.31 -3.67
CA VAL A 241 9.89 -22.65 -3.66
C VAL A 241 9.77 -23.41 -2.32
N ASN A 242 9.13 -22.80 -1.32
CA ASN A 242 8.94 -23.35 0.02
C ASN A 242 8.09 -24.62 0.08
N SER A 243 8.16 -25.30 1.23
CA SER A 243 7.17 -26.27 1.64
C SER A 243 5.74 -25.73 1.44
N ASN A 244 4.86 -26.61 0.95
CA ASN A 244 3.45 -26.31 0.83
C ASN A 244 2.68 -26.63 2.12
N ASP A 245 3.31 -27.30 3.07
CA ASP A 245 2.68 -27.80 4.28
C ASP A 245 3.04 -26.88 5.45
N TYR A 246 2.22 -25.84 5.59
CA TYR A 246 2.25 -24.87 6.67
C TYR A 246 0.81 -24.49 7.05
N SER A 247 0.59 -24.13 8.30
CA SER A 247 -0.68 -23.69 8.85
C SER A 247 -0.93 -22.19 8.59
N PRO A 248 -2.18 -21.70 8.74
CA PRO A 248 -2.46 -20.27 8.64
C PRO A 248 -1.71 -19.42 9.67
N ARG A 249 -1.35 -20.00 10.83
CA ARG A 249 -0.64 -19.30 11.90
C ARG A 249 0.84 -19.09 11.57
N GLU A 250 1.43 -19.96 10.75
CA GLU A 250 2.83 -19.85 10.33
C GLU A 250 3.02 -18.87 9.17
N SER A 251 1.95 -18.48 8.47
CA SER A 251 2.06 -17.64 7.27
C SER A 251 2.74 -16.28 7.53
N PRO A 252 2.45 -15.54 8.62
CA PRO A 252 3.22 -14.34 8.97
C PRO A 252 4.70 -14.63 9.27
N GLY A 253 4.98 -15.71 10.01
CA GLY A 253 6.35 -16.17 10.29
C GLY A 253 7.16 -16.47 9.02
N ILE A 254 6.56 -17.15 8.04
CA ILE A 254 7.20 -17.39 6.73
C ILE A 254 7.58 -16.06 6.06
N VAL A 255 6.68 -15.08 6.07
CA VAL A 255 6.94 -13.76 5.47
C VAL A 255 8.06 -13.02 6.22
N ARG A 256 8.08 -13.08 7.56
CA ARG A 256 9.16 -12.51 8.38
C ARG A 256 10.49 -13.17 8.10
N ALA A 257 10.54 -14.49 7.99
CA ALA A 257 11.78 -15.21 7.75
C ALA A 257 12.35 -14.95 6.34
N ILE A 258 11.50 -14.88 5.31
CA ILE A 258 11.93 -14.47 3.95
C ILE A 258 12.45 -13.02 3.97
N TYR A 259 11.77 -12.13 4.70
CA TYR A 259 12.21 -10.75 4.85
C TYR A 259 13.59 -10.65 5.52
N ALA A 260 13.79 -11.36 6.63
CA ALA A 260 15.06 -11.40 7.34
C ALA A 260 16.18 -12.01 6.46
N TYR A 261 15.92 -13.13 5.78
CA TYR A 261 16.88 -13.74 4.86
C TYR A 261 17.33 -12.80 3.74
N HIS A 262 16.37 -12.15 3.04
CA HIS A 262 16.74 -11.18 1.99
C HIS A 262 17.55 -10.02 2.54
N THR A 263 17.21 -9.49 3.72
CA THR A 263 17.88 -8.28 4.25
C THR A 263 19.20 -8.53 4.97
N GLN A 264 19.32 -9.64 5.69
CA GLN A 264 20.46 -9.93 6.55
C GLN A 264 21.35 -11.04 5.99
N GLY A 265 20.80 -11.98 5.21
CA GLY A 265 21.58 -13.00 4.51
C GLY A 265 22.09 -12.49 3.17
N GLN A 266 21.20 -11.97 2.33
CA GLN A 266 21.56 -11.51 0.99
C GLN A 266 21.90 -10.01 0.91
N ASN A 267 21.78 -9.28 2.03
CA ASN A 267 22.03 -7.84 2.12
C ASN A 267 21.17 -6.97 1.18
N TRP A 268 19.98 -7.43 0.82
CA TRP A 268 19.05 -6.63 0.03
C TRP A 268 18.41 -5.55 0.88
N CYS A 269 18.06 -4.42 0.27
CA CYS A 269 17.42 -3.34 1.03
C CYS A 269 16.09 -3.67 1.73
N ASP A 270 15.35 -4.67 1.26
CA ASP A 270 14.05 -5.11 1.79
C ASP A 270 13.66 -6.43 1.09
N ILE A 271 12.57 -7.07 1.51
CA ILE A 271 12.00 -8.24 0.82
C ILE A 271 11.78 -7.96 -0.68
N GLY A 272 12.24 -8.85 -1.56
CA GLY A 272 12.29 -8.58 -3.01
C GLY A 272 10.93 -8.45 -3.70
N TYR A 273 9.88 -9.09 -3.16
CA TYR A 273 8.53 -9.07 -3.75
C TYR A 273 7.70 -7.89 -3.25
N ASN A 274 6.86 -7.31 -4.10
CA ASN A 274 5.93 -6.25 -3.67
C ASN A 274 4.75 -6.78 -2.85
N ALA A 275 4.32 -8.03 -3.13
CA ALA A 275 3.28 -8.71 -2.38
C ALA A 275 3.53 -10.22 -2.32
N LEU A 276 3.04 -10.86 -1.25
CA LEU A 276 3.04 -12.31 -1.12
C LEU A 276 1.61 -12.82 -0.89
N VAL A 277 1.32 -14.04 -1.34
CA VAL A 277 0.00 -14.67 -1.17
C VAL A 277 0.16 -16.09 -0.62
N ASP A 278 -0.49 -16.38 0.51
CA ASP A 278 -0.48 -17.72 1.12
C ASP A 278 -1.56 -18.66 0.56
N ARG A 279 -1.45 -19.95 0.86
CA ARG A 279 -2.41 -20.99 0.42
C ARG A 279 -3.82 -20.79 1.00
N PHE A 280 -3.98 -19.93 2.01
CA PHE A 280 -5.25 -19.59 2.65
C PHE A 280 -5.92 -18.37 2.02
N GLY A 281 -5.24 -17.71 1.09
CA GLY A 281 -5.72 -16.55 0.35
C GLY A 281 -5.49 -15.22 1.06
N ASN A 282 -4.63 -15.16 2.08
CA ASN A 282 -4.17 -13.88 2.61
C ASN A 282 -3.16 -13.24 1.66
N ILE A 283 -3.17 -11.91 1.61
CA ILE A 283 -2.24 -11.11 0.83
C ILE A 283 -1.42 -10.29 1.81
N TYR A 284 -0.09 -10.39 1.73
CA TYR A 284 0.85 -9.67 2.58
C TYR A 284 1.49 -8.54 1.78
N GLU A 285 1.64 -7.38 2.40
CA GLU A 285 2.50 -6.33 1.89
C GLU A 285 3.96 -6.73 2.05
N GLY A 286 4.67 -6.91 0.94
CA GLY A 286 6.10 -7.15 0.91
C GLY A 286 6.87 -5.83 0.97
N ARG A 287 7.61 -5.51 -0.10
CA ARG A 287 8.50 -4.34 -0.18
C ARG A 287 7.79 -3.04 0.21
N ARG A 288 8.39 -2.28 1.13
CA ARG A 288 7.81 -1.07 1.76
C ARG A 288 7.25 -0.09 0.74
N GLY A 289 5.93 0.14 0.78
CA GLY A 289 5.23 1.06 -0.11
C GLY A 289 4.81 0.47 -1.48
N GLY A 290 5.25 -0.74 -1.81
CA GLY A 290 5.05 -1.40 -3.11
C GLY A 290 3.60 -1.75 -3.44
N ILE A 291 2.71 -1.66 -2.45
CA ILE A 291 1.28 -1.84 -2.69
C ILE A 291 0.65 -0.66 -3.45
N ARG A 292 1.12 0.57 -3.19
CA ARG A 292 0.47 1.78 -3.74
C ARG A 292 1.34 2.54 -4.73
N LEU A 293 2.66 2.46 -4.57
CA LEU A 293 3.64 3.16 -5.37
C LEU A 293 4.30 2.16 -6.34
N PRO A 294 4.95 2.64 -7.41
CA PRO A 294 5.67 1.79 -8.36
C PRO A 294 7.05 1.50 -7.79
N VAL A 295 7.09 0.93 -6.57
CA VAL A 295 8.33 0.55 -5.90
C VAL A 295 8.99 -0.55 -6.70
N ARG A 296 10.24 -0.31 -7.07
CA ARG A 296 11.08 -1.31 -7.75
C ARG A 296 11.31 -2.47 -6.79
N GLY A 297 11.09 -3.71 -7.25
CA GLY A 297 11.36 -4.92 -6.48
C GLY A 297 12.84 -5.33 -6.49
N ALA A 298 13.10 -6.54 -6.04
CA ALA A 298 14.35 -7.29 -6.23
C ALA A 298 14.01 -8.77 -6.55
N HIS A 299 12.96 -8.97 -7.34
CA HIS A 299 12.39 -10.29 -7.63
C HIS A 299 12.74 -10.80 -9.03
N SER A 300 13.12 -9.94 -9.97
CA SER A 300 13.47 -10.29 -11.34
C SER A 300 14.54 -9.34 -11.83
N GLY A 301 15.82 -9.70 -11.69
CA GLY A 301 16.96 -8.91 -12.12
C GLY A 301 16.76 -8.38 -13.54
N ASP A 302 17.18 -7.12 -13.76
CA ASP A 302 16.97 -6.33 -14.99
C ASP A 302 15.52 -5.96 -15.33
N TYR A 303 14.54 -6.56 -14.67
CA TYR A 303 13.11 -6.35 -14.92
C TYR A 303 12.32 -5.88 -13.69
N ASN A 304 12.99 -5.56 -12.58
CA ASN A 304 12.34 -5.04 -11.37
C ASN A 304 11.70 -3.66 -11.61
N THR A 305 12.28 -2.87 -12.53
CA THR A 305 11.77 -1.55 -12.87
C THR A 305 10.45 -1.64 -13.61
N ALA A 306 9.45 -0.90 -13.12
CA ALA A 306 8.12 -0.81 -13.70
C ALA A 306 7.31 -2.12 -13.69
N THR A 307 7.70 -3.10 -12.88
CA THR A 307 6.94 -4.33 -12.66
C THR A 307 6.50 -4.44 -11.20
N VAL A 308 5.61 -5.39 -10.94
CA VAL A 308 5.16 -5.72 -9.58
C VAL A 308 5.34 -7.21 -9.41
N GLY A 309 6.19 -7.62 -8.48
CA GLY A 309 6.40 -9.02 -8.12
C GLY A 309 5.37 -9.48 -7.10
N VAL A 310 4.63 -10.55 -7.45
CA VAL A 310 3.69 -11.22 -6.55
C VAL A 310 4.14 -12.65 -6.35
N SER A 311 4.63 -12.98 -5.15
CA SER A 311 5.09 -14.33 -4.85
C SER A 311 4.04 -15.16 -4.14
N LEU A 312 3.77 -16.36 -4.66
CA LEU A 312 2.89 -17.33 -4.05
C LEU A 312 3.70 -18.21 -3.09
N ILE A 313 3.33 -18.22 -1.80
CA ILE A 313 4.07 -18.97 -0.78
C ILE A 313 3.84 -20.48 -0.98
N GLY A 314 4.89 -21.17 -1.40
CA GLY A 314 4.90 -22.62 -1.66
C GLY A 314 5.67 -23.01 -2.92
N ASN A 315 5.72 -24.31 -3.20
CA ASN A 315 6.34 -24.90 -4.37
C ASN A 315 5.27 -25.41 -5.34
N PHE A 316 5.17 -24.79 -6.51
CA PHE A 316 4.18 -25.16 -7.53
C PHE A 316 4.77 -25.91 -8.74
N GLU A 317 6.00 -26.39 -8.62
CA GLU A 317 6.45 -27.51 -9.46
C GLU A 317 5.76 -28.81 -9.02
N ASN A 318 5.62 -29.04 -7.71
CA ASN A 318 5.07 -30.30 -7.19
C ASN A 318 3.61 -30.22 -6.71
N ARG A 319 3.03 -29.05 -6.47
CA ARG A 319 1.64 -28.91 -5.99
C ARG A 319 0.82 -27.89 -6.77
N LYS A 320 -0.50 -28.11 -6.86
CA LYS A 320 -1.45 -27.15 -7.46
C LYS A 320 -1.80 -26.05 -6.45
N PRO A 321 -1.90 -24.77 -6.87
CA PRO A 321 -2.32 -23.69 -5.97
C PRO A 321 -3.80 -23.82 -5.60
N THR A 322 -4.13 -23.51 -4.33
CA THR A 322 -5.50 -23.62 -3.81
C THR A 322 -6.45 -22.65 -4.52
N ALA A 323 -7.76 -22.91 -4.46
CA ALA A 323 -8.76 -21.97 -4.98
C ALA A 323 -8.67 -20.59 -4.28
N ARG A 324 -8.48 -20.57 -2.96
CA ARG A 324 -8.35 -19.34 -2.16
C ARG A 324 -7.15 -18.50 -2.60
N MET A 325 -5.98 -19.11 -2.78
CA MET A 325 -4.78 -18.44 -3.28
C MET A 325 -5.00 -17.87 -4.68
N ARG A 326 -5.55 -18.65 -5.62
CA ARG A 326 -5.87 -18.18 -6.97
C ARG A 326 -6.86 -17.01 -6.95
N HIS A 327 -7.83 -17.01 -6.04
CA HIS A 327 -8.80 -15.91 -5.90
C HIS A 327 -8.14 -14.64 -5.36
N ALA A 328 -7.27 -14.78 -4.37
CA ALA A 328 -6.51 -13.67 -3.80
C ALA A 328 -5.55 -13.04 -4.84
N LEU A 329 -4.83 -13.87 -5.60
CA LEU A 329 -3.97 -13.41 -6.69
C LEU A 329 -4.76 -12.60 -7.73
N VAL A 330 -5.89 -13.14 -8.22
CA VAL A 330 -6.73 -12.44 -9.21
C VAL A 330 -7.24 -11.10 -8.66
N ARG A 331 -7.73 -11.06 -7.41
CA ARG A 331 -8.21 -9.82 -6.78
C ARG A 331 -7.08 -8.79 -6.64
N PHE A 332 -5.91 -9.20 -6.16
CA PHE A 332 -4.77 -8.31 -5.99
C PHE A 332 -4.29 -7.74 -7.33
N VAL A 333 -4.06 -8.61 -8.31
CA VAL A 333 -3.56 -8.21 -9.64
C VAL A 333 -4.59 -7.35 -10.37
N GLY A 334 -5.87 -7.71 -10.31
CA GLY A 334 -6.96 -6.90 -10.87
C GLY A 334 -7.03 -5.53 -10.23
N TRP A 335 -7.02 -5.45 -8.90
CA TRP A 335 -6.97 -4.17 -8.20
C TRP A 335 -5.73 -3.34 -8.58
N ARG A 336 -4.54 -3.95 -8.63
CA ARG A 336 -3.27 -3.24 -8.91
C ARG A 336 -3.21 -2.70 -10.35
N LEU A 337 -3.59 -3.51 -11.34
CA LEU A 337 -3.63 -3.09 -12.75
C LEU A 337 -4.77 -2.09 -13.01
N GLY A 338 -5.95 -2.34 -12.44
CA GLY A 338 -7.10 -1.46 -12.56
C GLY A 338 -6.79 -0.07 -12.01
N THR A 339 -6.21 0.03 -10.81
CA THR A 339 -5.92 1.35 -10.19
C THR A 339 -4.81 2.09 -10.91
N SER A 340 -4.05 1.40 -11.75
CA SER A 340 -2.99 1.97 -12.60
C SER A 340 -3.43 2.20 -14.04
N TYR A 341 -4.71 1.95 -14.37
CA TYR A 341 -5.30 2.04 -15.71
C TYR A 341 -4.51 1.23 -16.74
N LYS A 342 -4.20 -0.02 -16.38
CA LYS A 342 -3.47 -0.95 -17.25
C LYS A 342 -4.43 -2.01 -17.77
N PRO A 343 -4.63 -2.10 -19.10
CA PRO A 343 -5.42 -3.18 -19.66
C PRO A 343 -4.70 -4.51 -19.44
N VAL A 344 -5.46 -5.58 -19.24
CA VAL A 344 -4.90 -6.93 -19.03
C VAL A 344 -4.40 -7.55 -20.33
N ARG A 345 -5.06 -7.23 -21.44
CA ARG A 345 -4.71 -7.74 -22.77
C ARG A 345 -3.56 -6.94 -23.37
N GLY A 346 -2.88 -7.57 -24.34
CA GLY A 346 -1.75 -7.00 -25.06
C GLY A 346 -0.40 -7.24 -24.39
N LYS A 347 0.66 -6.97 -25.16
CA LYS A 347 2.04 -7.03 -24.68
C LYS A 347 2.50 -5.66 -24.15
N VAL A 348 3.56 -5.67 -23.35
CA VAL A 348 4.22 -4.47 -22.85
C VAL A 348 5.73 -4.65 -22.86
N TRP A 349 6.43 -3.57 -23.22
CA TRP A 349 7.90 -3.55 -23.24
C TRP A 349 8.46 -3.10 -21.89
N VAL A 350 9.35 -3.93 -21.34
CA VAL A 350 10.13 -3.69 -20.13
C VAL A 350 11.57 -4.11 -20.44
N ASN A 351 12.51 -3.18 -20.25
CA ASN A 351 13.93 -3.37 -20.48
C ASN A 351 14.27 -4.12 -21.79
N GLY A 352 13.77 -3.63 -22.93
CA GLY A 352 14.03 -4.23 -24.25
C GLY A 352 13.25 -5.52 -24.56
N SER A 353 12.57 -6.12 -23.59
CA SER A 353 11.81 -7.37 -23.76
C SER A 353 10.30 -7.16 -23.73
N SER A 354 9.56 -8.05 -24.41
CA SER A 354 8.10 -7.93 -24.58
C SER A 354 7.34 -9.02 -23.83
N PHE A 355 6.50 -8.61 -22.88
CA PHE A 355 5.79 -9.53 -21.98
C PHE A 355 4.29 -9.39 -22.06
N GLY A 356 3.56 -10.43 -21.67
CA GLY A 356 2.17 -10.27 -21.27
C GLY A 356 2.05 -9.40 -20.01
N ARG A 357 0.93 -8.69 -19.84
CA ARG A 357 0.72 -7.84 -18.65
C ARG A 357 0.80 -8.58 -17.30
N ILE A 358 0.53 -9.87 -17.34
CA ILE A 358 0.65 -10.80 -16.23
C ILE A 358 1.49 -11.94 -16.77
N SER A 359 2.71 -12.09 -16.29
CA SER A 359 3.67 -13.09 -16.78
C SER A 359 4.24 -13.88 -15.61
N GLY A 360 4.71 -15.09 -15.91
CA GLY A 360 5.45 -15.89 -14.94
C GLY A 360 6.88 -15.40 -14.87
N HIS A 361 7.58 -15.66 -13.77
CA HIS A 361 8.98 -15.29 -13.66
C HIS A 361 9.83 -15.87 -14.80
N ARG A 362 9.57 -17.14 -15.16
CA ARG A 362 10.18 -17.83 -16.31
C ARG A 362 9.98 -17.19 -17.68
N ASP A 363 9.07 -16.23 -17.82
CA ASP A 363 8.94 -15.50 -19.07
C ASP A 363 10.10 -14.50 -19.25
N ALA A 364 10.73 -14.06 -18.16
CA ALA A 364 11.81 -13.05 -18.15
C ALA A 364 13.20 -13.65 -18.06
N MET A 365 13.34 -14.85 -17.49
CA MET A 365 14.64 -15.48 -17.26
C MET A 365 14.54 -17.02 -17.21
N ALA A 366 15.70 -17.69 -17.25
CA ALA A 366 15.80 -19.14 -17.21
C ALA A 366 15.54 -19.68 -15.79
N THR A 367 14.26 -19.89 -15.46
CA THR A 367 13.81 -20.36 -14.15
C THR A 367 12.60 -21.30 -14.24
N ALA A 368 12.44 -22.17 -13.23
CA ALA A 368 11.20 -22.93 -13.01
C ALA A 368 10.10 -22.08 -12.35
N CYS A 369 10.39 -20.93 -11.74
CA CYS A 369 9.41 -20.05 -11.11
C CYS A 369 8.39 -19.53 -12.14
N PRO A 370 7.05 -19.53 -11.88
CA PRO A 370 6.35 -19.76 -10.61
C PRO A 370 5.91 -21.22 -10.39
N GLY A 371 6.55 -22.20 -11.02
CA GLY A 371 6.17 -23.60 -10.98
C GLY A 371 5.21 -24.00 -12.10
N ARG A 372 5.35 -25.23 -12.63
CA ARG A 372 4.55 -25.74 -13.77
C ARG A 372 3.04 -25.60 -13.57
N PHE A 373 2.54 -25.80 -12.35
CA PHE A 373 1.10 -25.73 -12.08
C PHE A 373 0.57 -24.30 -12.08
N VAL A 374 1.33 -23.32 -11.60
CA VAL A 374 0.93 -21.90 -11.65
C VAL A 374 1.12 -21.35 -13.06
N TYR A 375 2.22 -21.71 -13.72
CA TYR A 375 2.52 -21.26 -15.06
C TYR A 375 1.42 -21.65 -16.07
N ALA A 376 0.99 -22.91 -16.03
CA ALA A 376 -0.13 -23.40 -16.84
C ALA A 376 -1.47 -22.66 -16.57
N LEU A 377 -1.63 -22.03 -15.40
CA LEU A 377 -2.82 -21.28 -15.02
C LEU A 377 -2.79 -19.82 -15.46
N LEU A 378 -1.65 -19.27 -15.90
CA LEU A 378 -1.52 -17.85 -16.27
C LEU A 378 -2.55 -17.39 -17.32
N PRO A 379 -2.87 -18.15 -18.39
CA PRO A 379 -3.93 -17.76 -19.33
C PRO A 379 -5.30 -17.64 -18.64
N LYS A 380 -5.65 -18.56 -17.73
CA LYS A 380 -6.90 -18.52 -16.96
C LYS A 380 -6.91 -17.36 -15.98
N ILE A 381 -5.79 -17.06 -15.33
CA ILE A 381 -5.63 -15.89 -14.45
C ILE A 381 -5.87 -14.61 -15.25
N ARG A 382 -5.23 -14.43 -16.42
CA ARG A 382 -5.46 -13.28 -17.31
C ARG A 382 -6.93 -13.09 -17.66
N LYS A 383 -7.64 -14.17 -18.05
CA LYS A 383 -9.09 -14.11 -18.33
C LYS A 383 -9.90 -13.65 -17.12
N ARG A 384 -9.62 -14.19 -15.93
CA ARG A 384 -10.32 -13.82 -14.69
C ARG A 384 -10.02 -12.39 -14.24
N VAL A 385 -8.80 -11.90 -14.42
CA VAL A 385 -8.43 -10.51 -14.14
C VAL A 385 -9.11 -9.57 -15.13
N ALA A 386 -9.17 -9.93 -16.42
CA ALA A 386 -9.91 -9.16 -17.41
C ALA A 386 -11.41 -9.05 -17.07
N HIS A 387 -12.03 -10.15 -16.62
CA HIS A 387 -13.41 -10.17 -16.12
C HIS A 387 -13.59 -9.36 -14.83
N TYR A 388 -12.58 -9.36 -13.95
CA TYR A 388 -12.60 -8.51 -12.75
C TYR A 388 -12.61 -7.02 -13.14
N LEU A 389 -11.80 -6.62 -14.12
CA LEU A 389 -11.71 -5.24 -14.58
C LEU A 389 -12.90 -4.78 -15.43
N SER A 390 -13.56 -5.67 -16.18
CA SER A 390 -14.70 -5.29 -17.04
C SER A 390 -15.92 -4.80 -16.25
N ARG A 391 -15.92 -5.02 -14.94
CA ARG A 391 -16.97 -4.54 -14.02
C ARG A 391 -16.65 -3.18 -13.41
N TYR A 392 -15.52 -2.58 -13.78
CA TYR A 392 -15.07 -1.33 -13.21
C TYR A 392 -15.25 -0.17 -14.19
N ASP A 393 -15.99 0.85 -13.75
CA ASP A 393 -16.14 2.13 -14.45
C ASP A 393 -15.53 3.26 -13.60
N SER A 394 -14.44 3.85 -14.08
CA SER A 394 -13.78 4.99 -13.44
C SER A 394 -13.97 6.25 -14.26
N PRO A 395 -14.58 7.29 -13.70
CA PRO A 395 -14.54 8.63 -14.29
C PRO A 395 -13.10 9.15 -14.42
N LEU A 396 -12.18 8.76 -13.53
CA LEU A 396 -10.78 9.20 -13.61
C LEU A 396 -10.00 8.42 -14.66
N ALA A 397 -10.27 7.12 -14.87
CA ALA A 397 -9.63 6.36 -15.94
C ALA A 397 -10.11 6.83 -17.30
N ALA A 398 -11.42 6.99 -17.48
CA ALA A 398 -12.00 7.52 -18.72
C ALA A 398 -11.45 8.92 -19.05
N ARG A 399 -11.36 9.80 -18.05
CA ARG A 399 -10.76 11.13 -18.23
C ARG A 399 -9.27 11.07 -18.53
N ALA A 400 -8.52 10.16 -17.90
CA ALA A 400 -7.09 10.01 -18.16
C ALA A 400 -6.82 9.49 -19.58
N ASP A 401 -7.64 8.55 -20.05
CA ASP A 401 -7.58 8.02 -21.41
C ASP A 401 -7.85 9.13 -22.45
N ALA A 402 -8.95 9.87 -22.28
CA ALA A 402 -9.31 11.00 -23.15
C ALA A 402 -8.24 12.12 -23.21
N LEU A 403 -7.50 12.33 -22.11
CA LEU A 403 -6.42 13.34 -22.06
C LEU A 403 -5.08 12.82 -22.60
N GLY A 404 -4.83 11.51 -22.50
CA GLY A 404 -3.59 10.87 -22.87
C GLY A 404 -2.40 11.17 -21.94
N ASN A 405 -1.43 10.26 -21.95
CA ASN A 405 -0.23 10.32 -21.08
C ASN A 405 0.68 11.53 -21.35
N ARG A 406 0.62 12.13 -22.54
CA ARG A 406 1.35 13.38 -22.84
C ARG A 406 0.89 14.51 -21.91
N VAL A 407 -0.40 14.55 -21.55
CA VAL A 407 -1.01 15.59 -20.71
C VAL A 407 -0.97 15.24 -19.23
N THR A 408 -1.34 14.02 -18.86
CA THR A 408 -1.42 13.56 -17.45
C THR A 408 -0.07 13.14 -16.89
N GLY A 409 0.83 12.62 -17.73
CA GLY A 409 1.90 11.72 -17.31
C GLY A 409 1.36 10.32 -17.00
N LEU A 410 2.28 9.38 -16.71
CA LEU A 410 1.91 8.02 -16.31
C LEU A 410 1.32 8.01 -14.89
N VAL A 411 0.45 7.06 -14.59
CA VAL A 411 -0.05 6.83 -13.23
C VAL A 411 1.12 6.45 -12.33
N TRP A 412 1.44 7.30 -11.36
CA TRP A 412 2.50 7.06 -10.38
C TRP A 412 1.93 6.40 -9.12
N LYS A 413 0.82 6.92 -8.59
CA LYS A 413 0.07 6.30 -7.49
C LYS A 413 -1.34 6.00 -7.95
N GLY A 414 -1.73 4.74 -7.84
CA GLY A 414 -3.00 4.25 -8.34
C GLY A 414 -4.21 4.96 -7.74
N GLU A 415 -5.35 4.83 -8.42
CA GLU A 415 -6.64 5.37 -7.99
C GLU A 415 -6.97 4.96 -6.55
N GLN A 416 -7.42 5.93 -5.77
CA GLN A 416 -7.73 5.80 -4.35
C GLN A 416 -9.04 6.52 -4.04
N VAL A 417 -9.79 5.96 -3.10
CA VAL A 417 -10.89 6.69 -2.44
C VAL A 417 -10.34 7.93 -1.72
N GLU A 418 -11.04 9.04 -1.88
CA GLU A 418 -10.82 10.32 -1.18
C GLU A 418 -12.21 10.81 -0.74
N SER A 419 -12.41 11.13 0.54
CA SER A 419 -13.72 11.38 1.17
C SER A 419 -14.82 11.92 0.22
N GLY A 420 -15.75 11.03 -0.17
CA GLY A 420 -16.86 11.34 -1.08
C GLY A 420 -16.54 11.37 -2.58
N GLY A 421 -15.41 10.77 -3.01
CA GLY A 421 -14.97 10.65 -4.39
C GLY A 421 -13.64 9.88 -4.51
N TYR A 422 -12.85 10.21 -5.54
CA TYR A 422 -11.63 9.50 -5.91
C TYR A 422 -10.49 10.44 -6.31
N LYS A 423 -9.27 9.93 -6.22
CA LYS A 423 -8.06 10.62 -6.70
C LYS A 423 -7.06 9.64 -7.31
N THR A 424 -6.32 10.12 -8.31
CA THR A 424 -5.18 9.41 -8.92
C THR A 424 -4.00 10.35 -9.06
N VAL A 425 -2.79 9.88 -8.75
CA VAL A 425 -1.56 10.67 -8.87
C VAL A 425 -0.81 10.24 -10.12
N PHE A 426 -0.48 11.20 -10.97
CA PHE A 426 0.24 11.01 -12.21
C PHE A 426 1.58 11.74 -12.18
N GLY A 427 2.49 11.39 -13.07
CA GLY A 427 3.79 12.05 -13.18
C GLY A 427 3.73 13.56 -13.46
N LYS A 428 2.65 14.06 -14.10
CA LYS A 428 2.49 15.51 -14.39
C LYS A 428 1.40 16.21 -13.59
N GLY A 429 0.72 15.51 -12.67
CA GLY A 429 -0.37 16.11 -11.91
C GLY A 429 -1.17 15.14 -11.04
N ARG A 430 -2.31 15.60 -10.55
CA ARG A 430 -3.24 14.79 -9.76
C ARG A 430 -4.65 15.05 -10.24
N MET A 431 -5.37 13.97 -10.52
CA MET A 431 -6.77 14.04 -10.90
C MET A 431 -7.64 13.76 -9.69
N TYR A 432 -8.72 14.51 -9.58
CA TYR A 432 -9.74 14.36 -8.56
C TYR A 432 -11.07 14.17 -9.27
N GLY A 433 -11.88 13.21 -8.83
CA GLY A 433 -13.24 13.08 -9.33
C GLY A 433 -14.22 12.81 -8.21
N LYS A 434 -15.41 13.37 -8.34
CA LYS A 434 -16.52 13.19 -7.41
C LYS A 434 -17.81 13.00 -8.19
N PRO A 435 -18.68 12.03 -7.79
CA PRO A 435 -20.00 11.90 -8.37
C PRO A 435 -20.73 13.26 -8.45
N GLY A 436 -21.31 13.57 -9.60
CA GLY A 436 -21.97 14.86 -9.89
C GLY A 436 -21.04 16.05 -10.18
N LEU A 437 -19.73 15.96 -9.94
CA LEU A 437 -18.77 17.03 -10.26
C LEU A 437 -17.82 16.68 -11.41
N GLY A 438 -17.74 15.42 -11.84
CA GLY A 438 -16.82 14.96 -12.88
C GLY A 438 -15.37 14.80 -12.38
N ALA A 439 -14.44 14.54 -13.31
CA ALA A 439 -13.02 14.31 -13.04
C ALA A 439 -12.13 15.44 -13.61
N HIS A 440 -11.29 16.03 -12.77
CA HIS A 440 -10.50 17.23 -13.08
C HIS A 440 -9.03 17.07 -12.70
N LEU A 441 -8.15 17.40 -13.64
CA LEU A 441 -6.70 17.31 -13.52
C LEU A 441 -6.10 18.64 -13.05
N LEU A 442 -5.41 18.61 -11.91
CA LEU A 442 -4.62 19.72 -11.41
C LEU A 442 -3.13 19.46 -11.62
N LYS A 443 -2.42 20.47 -12.13
CA LYS A 443 -0.99 20.40 -12.44
C LYS A 443 -0.21 21.56 -11.83
N ALA A 444 1.11 21.38 -11.74
CA ALA A 444 2.09 22.42 -11.45
C ALA A 444 1.70 23.33 -10.26
N LYS A 445 1.78 24.66 -10.45
CA LYS A 445 1.57 25.67 -9.41
C LYS A 445 0.14 25.68 -8.87
N ALA A 446 -0.86 25.35 -9.70
CA ALA A 446 -2.24 25.21 -9.26
C ALA A 446 -2.40 24.03 -8.30
N LEU A 447 -1.84 22.86 -8.65
CA LEU A 447 -1.84 21.69 -7.76
C LEU A 447 -1.10 21.99 -6.44
N LYS A 448 0.11 22.57 -6.50
CA LYS A 448 0.88 22.94 -5.30
C LYS A 448 0.06 23.86 -4.37
N ARG A 449 -0.59 24.88 -4.94
CA ARG A 449 -1.43 25.80 -4.18
C ARG A 449 -2.67 25.12 -3.60
N TYR A 450 -3.35 24.30 -4.39
CA TYR A 450 -4.55 23.57 -3.94
C TYR A 450 -4.22 22.64 -2.76
N LEU A 451 -3.14 21.86 -2.87
CA LEU A 451 -2.65 21.00 -1.78
C LEU A 451 -2.21 21.81 -0.56
N GLY A 452 -1.49 22.92 -0.77
CA GLY A 452 -1.08 23.82 0.31
C GLY A 452 -2.25 24.52 1.02
N SER A 453 -3.44 24.54 0.41
CA SER A 453 -4.69 24.97 1.07
C SER A 453 -5.46 23.84 1.73
N GLY A 454 -4.93 22.62 1.81
CA GLY A 454 -5.60 21.45 2.39
C GLY A 454 -6.35 20.56 1.39
N GLY A 455 -6.23 20.82 0.09
CA GLY A 455 -6.83 20.02 -0.97
C GLY A 455 -8.35 19.89 -0.84
N VAL A 456 -8.87 18.66 -1.02
CA VAL A 456 -10.31 18.35 -0.96
C VAL A 456 -10.91 18.68 0.41
N ARG A 457 -10.16 18.44 1.49
CA ARG A 457 -10.58 18.77 2.87
C ARG A 457 -10.41 20.26 3.19
N GLY A 458 -9.68 20.98 2.36
CA GLY A 458 -9.43 22.41 2.48
C GLY A 458 -10.64 23.28 2.12
N PRO A 459 -10.50 24.61 2.24
CA PRO A 459 -11.60 25.55 2.10
C PRO A 459 -12.13 25.66 0.67
N LEU A 460 -11.38 25.22 -0.34
CA LEU A 460 -11.87 25.15 -1.72
C LEU A 460 -12.81 23.96 -1.97
N GLY A 461 -12.68 22.86 -1.23
CA GLY A 461 -13.41 21.62 -1.51
C GLY A 461 -12.97 20.97 -2.84
N TRP A 462 -13.87 20.22 -3.48
CA TRP A 462 -13.60 19.52 -4.73
C TRP A 462 -13.41 20.47 -5.93
N PRO A 463 -12.49 20.18 -6.86
CA PRO A 463 -12.45 20.87 -8.15
C PRO A 463 -13.72 20.57 -8.96
N LYS A 464 -14.24 21.58 -9.65
CA LYS A 464 -15.38 21.48 -10.58
C LYS A 464 -14.97 21.66 -12.04
N THR A 465 -13.76 22.15 -12.28
CA THR A 465 -13.17 22.31 -13.62
C THR A 465 -11.69 22.00 -13.56
N ASP A 466 -11.10 21.69 -14.72
CA ASP A 466 -9.68 21.86 -14.93
C ASP A 466 -9.27 23.34 -14.79
N VAL A 467 -7.96 23.60 -14.72
CA VAL A 467 -7.41 24.95 -14.82
C VAL A 467 -7.52 25.41 -16.28
N ARG A 468 -8.45 26.31 -16.58
CA ARG A 468 -8.73 26.83 -17.93
C ARG A 468 -8.47 28.32 -18.03
N SER A 469 -8.36 28.85 -19.24
CA SER A 469 -8.26 30.30 -19.45
C SER A 469 -9.51 31.02 -18.91
N ALA A 470 -9.29 32.16 -18.27
CA ALA A 470 -10.34 33.11 -17.91
C ALA A 470 -10.49 34.14 -19.03
N PRO A 471 -11.63 34.87 -19.13
CA PRO A 471 -11.80 35.99 -20.08
C PRO A 471 -11.03 37.23 -19.60
N ILE A 472 -9.77 37.04 -19.19
CA ILE A 472 -8.84 38.06 -18.69
C ILE A 472 -7.46 37.61 -19.14
N ASP A 473 -6.75 38.49 -19.82
CA ASP A 473 -5.48 38.14 -20.42
C ASP A 473 -4.45 37.63 -19.38
N GLY A 474 -3.74 36.56 -19.76
CA GLY A 474 -2.75 35.90 -18.92
C GLY A 474 -3.29 35.21 -17.65
N VAL A 475 -4.60 35.13 -17.46
CA VAL A 475 -5.23 34.53 -16.26
C VAL A 475 -5.84 33.19 -16.59
N ARG A 476 -5.52 32.20 -15.74
CA ARG A 476 -6.19 30.91 -15.72
C ARG A 476 -6.91 30.68 -14.41
N VAL A 477 -8.00 29.94 -14.43
CA VAL A 477 -8.87 29.71 -13.28
C VAL A 477 -9.28 28.25 -13.17
N MET A 478 -9.33 27.76 -11.94
CA MET A 478 -10.02 26.53 -11.56
C MET A 478 -11.20 26.91 -10.68
N ILE A 479 -12.41 26.47 -11.07
CA ILE A 479 -13.59 26.57 -10.23
C ILE A 479 -13.60 25.40 -9.26
N ALA A 480 -13.81 25.66 -7.98
CA ALA A 480 -13.97 24.64 -6.95
C ALA A 480 -15.35 24.74 -6.30
N GLN A 481 -15.71 23.73 -5.52
CA GLN A 481 -17.00 23.63 -4.85
C GLN A 481 -17.29 24.84 -3.95
N ARG A 482 -16.28 25.40 -3.29
CA ARG A 482 -16.42 26.47 -2.28
C ARG A 482 -15.51 27.68 -2.53
N GLY A 483 -15.01 27.84 -3.76
CA GLY A 483 -14.13 28.95 -4.11
C GLY A 483 -13.53 28.86 -5.51
N ARG A 484 -12.52 29.69 -5.78
CA ARG A 484 -11.76 29.66 -7.03
C ARG A 484 -10.26 29.75 -6.77
N LEU A 485 -9.50 29.10 -7.63
CA LEU A 485 -8.04 29.23 -7.71
C LEU A 485 -7.70 29.96 -9.00
N TYR A 486 -6.93 31.03 -8.90
CA TYR A 486 -6.46 31.83 -10.02
C TYR A 486 -4.97 31.61 -10.23
N VAL A 487 -4.52 31.53 -11.47
CA VAL A 487 -3.11 31.44 -11.86
C VAL A 487 -2.81 32.58 -12.81
N ARG A 488 -1.84 33.43 -12.45
CA ARG A 488 -1.30 34.50 -13.29
C ARG A 488 0.21 34.56 -13.09
N HIS A 489 0.99 34.68 -14.17
CA HIS A 489 2.47 34.69 -14.14
C HIS A 489 3.09 33.55 -13.30
N LYS A 490 2.57 32.33 -13.47
CA LYS A 490 2.99 31.13 -12.70
C LYS A 490 2.76 31.22 -11.17
N ILE A 491 2.00 32.20 -10.70
CA ILE A 491 1.61 32.35 -9.29
C ILE A 491 0.15 31.97 -9.15
N ALA A 492 -0.12 31.02 -8.25
CA ALA A 492 -1.48 30.58 -7.93
C ALA A 492 -1.97 31.21 -6.62
N LYS A 493 -3.21 31.73 -6.62
CA LYS A 493 -3.90 32.33 -5.47
C LYS A 493 -5.28 31.71 -5.29
N VAL A 494 -5.75 31.63 -4.05
CA VAL A 494 -7.07 31.06 -3.72
C VAL A 494 -7.96 32.10 -3.05
N VAL A 495 -9.22 32.10 -3.44
CA VAL A 495 -10.29 32.90 -2.84
C VAL A 495 -11.44 31.97 -2.50
N HIS A 496 -11.88 31.98 -1.24
CA HIS A 496 -12.93 31.11 -0.71
C HIS A 496 -13.72 31.81 0.41
N GLY A 497 -14.74 31.14 0.95
CA GLY A 497 -15.51 31.61 2.11
C GLY A 497 -16.28 32.92 1.85
N PRO A 498 -16.55 33.72 2.90
CA PRO A 498 -17.32 34.96 2.78
C PRO A 498 -16.73 35.98 1.81
N ILE A 499 -15.40 36.04 1.72
CA ILE A 499 -14.71 36.92 0.76
C ILE A 499 -15.02 36.49 -0.68
N TYR A 500 -15.02 35.17 -0.97
CA TYR A 500 -15.39 34.68 -2.28
C TYR A 500 -16.84 35.02 -2.65
N GLN A 501 -17.78 34.86 -1.71
CA GLN A 501 -19.18 35.22 -1.93
C GLN A 501 -19.34 36.71 -2.26
N ARG A 502 -18.62 37.60 -1.55
CA ARG A 502 -18.63 39.04 -1.89
C ARG A 502 -17.98 39.31 -3.24
N TYR A 503 -16.87 38.64 -3.55
CA TYR A 503 -16.18 38.78 -4.83
C TYR A 503 -17.03 38.32 -6.02
N GLN A 504 -17.87 37.29 -5.83
CA GLN A 504 -18.87 36.88 -6.83
C GLN A 504 -19.84 38.01 -7.16
N ARG A 505 -20.32 38.74 -6.14
CA ARG A 505 -21.17 39.93 -6.31
C ARG A 505 -20.44 41.16 -6.87
N GLN A 506 -19.16 41.04 -7.21
CA GLN A 506 -18.33 42.08 -7.82
C GLN A 506 -17.82 41.63 -9.19
N SER A 507 -18.54 40.73 -9.87
CA SER A 507 -18.19 40.18 -11.19
C SER A 507 -16.82 39.48 -11.23
N LEU A 508 -16.33 39.03 -10.07
CA LEU A 508 -15.08 38.29 -9.93
C LEU A 508 -13.90 39.04 -10.58
N ALA A 509 -13.02 38.30 -11.25
CA ALA A 509 -11.79 38.85 -11.79
C ALA A 509 -12.01 39.76 -13.00
N SER A 510 -13.18 39.67 -13.64
CA SER A 510 -13.58 40.54 -14.74
C SER A 510 -14.21 41.85 -14.24
N GLY A 511 -14.48 41.96 -12.93
CA GLY A 511 -14.99 43.18 -12.33
C GLY A 511 -13.89 44.14 -11.87
N ARG A 512 -14.31 45.28 -11.32
CA ARG A 512 -13.43 46.40 -10.92
C ARG A 512 -12.29 46.04 -9.96
N LEU A 513 -12.41 44.97 -9.18
CA LEU A 513 -11.35 44.53 -8.27
C LEU A 513 -10.17 43.88 -9.00
N GLY A 514 -10.41 43.26 -10.16
CA GLY A 514 -9.42 42.46 -10.88
C GLY A 514 -9.02 41.17 -10.15
N VAL A 515 -7.92 40.56 -10.57
CA VAL A 515 -7.44 39.25 -10.10
C VAL A 515 -6.88 39.34 -8.67
N PRO A 516 -7.05 38.31 -7.81
CA PRO A 516 -6.42 38.28 -6.49
C PRO A 516 -4.89 38.28 -6.56
N VAL A 517 -4.24 39.15 -5.78
CA VAL A 517 -2.78 39.21 -5.62
C VAL A 517 -2.29 38.56 -4.31
N THR A 518 -3.17 38.41 -3.32
CA THR A 518 -2.92 37.59 -2.12
C THR A 518 -3.89 36.42 -2.03
N ASN A 519 -3.57 35.42 -1.20
CA ASN A 519 -4.58 34.46 -0.76
C ASN A 519 -5.47 35.12 0.31
N VAL A 520 -6.53 34.41 0.70
CA VAL A 520 -7.22 34.68 1.96
C VAL A 520 -6.21 34.55 3.10
N ARG A 521 -6.02 35.64 3.85
CA ARG A 521 -5.20 35.67 5.06
C ARG A 521 -6.09 35.96 6.27
N GLY A 522 -5.80 35.33 7.40
CA GLY A 522 -6.38 35.72 8.68
C GLY A 522 -5.89 37.10 9.11
N THR A 523 -6.72 37.80 9.87
CA THR A 523 -6.42 39.05 10.59
C THR A 523 -7.06 38.97 11.97
N ASP A 524 -6.68 39.85 12.90
CA ASP A 524 -7.23 39.87 14.27
C ASP A 524 -8.77 40.03 14.28
N ARG A 525 -9.33 40.64 13.23
CA ARG A 525 -10.77 40.87 13.09
C ARG A 525 -11.47 39.92 12.12
N GLY A 526 -10.76 39.02 11.45
CA GLY A 526 -11.34 38.07 10.49
C GLY A 526 -10.41 37.70 9.34
N GLN A 527 -10.77 38.06 8.11
CA GLN A 527 -10.03 37.65 6.91
C GLN A 527 -9.87 38.80 5.91
N ARG A 528 -8.83 38.75 5.08
CA ARG A 528 -8.60 39.75 4.02
C ARG A 528 -7.95 39.14 2.77
N VAL A 529 -8.31 39.70 1.61
CA VAL A 529 -7.67 39.45 0.30
C VAL A 529 -7.42 40.79 -0.40
N ARG A 530 -6.23 40.96 -0.99
CA ARG A 530 -5.93 42.03 -1.94
C ARG A 530 -6.09 41.52 -3.37
N PHE A 531 -6.61 42.38 -4.23
CA PHE A 531 -6.80 42.22 -5.66
C PHE A 531 -5.98 43.30 -6.39
N GLN A 532 -6.02 43.34 -7.73
CA GLN A 532 -5.22 44.29 -8.52
C GLN A 532 -5.58 45.75 -8.24
N HIS A 533 -6.86 46.04 -8.03
CA HIS A 533 -7.39 47.41 -7.91
C HIS A 533 -8.21 47.60 -6.63
N GLY A 534 -7.82 46.91 -5.56
CA GLY A 534 -8.49 47.01 -4.28
C GLY A 534 -8.41 45.77 -3.40
N ARG A 535 -9.25 45.74 -2.37
CA ARG A 535 -9.27 44.68 -1.36
C ARG A 535 -10.66 44.38 -0.84
N ILE A 536 -10.86 43.15 -0.39
CA ILE A 536 -12.03 42.73 0.39
C ILE A 536 -11.56 42.28 1.77
N SER A 537 -12.22 42.77 2.80
CA SER A 537 -12.05 42.31 4.19
C SER A 537 -13.36 41.76 4.73
N TRP A 538 -13.30 40.66 5.47
CA TRP A 538 -14.42 40.07 6.18
C TRP A 538 -14.18 40.16 7.68
N ASN A 539 -15.18 40.61 8.43
CA ASN A 539 -15.14 40.70 9.88
C ASN A 539 -15.85 39.48 10.49
N ALA A 540 -15.14 38.74 11.35
CA ALA A 540 -15.65 37.50 11.93
C ALA A 540 -16.70 37.73 13.01
N LYS A 541 -16.68 38.88 13.71
CA LYS A 541 -17.61 39.26 14.77
C LYS A 541 -18.93 39.75 14.19
N THR A 542 -18.87 40.68 13.23
CA THR A 542 -20.08 41.27 12.61
C THR A 542 -20.60 40.47 11.42
N LYS A 543 -19.85 39.47 10.95
CA LYS A 543 -20.14 38.67 9.73
C LYS A 543 -20.25 39.50 8.44
N THR A 544 -19.78 40.75 8.43
CA THR A 544 -19.88 41.64 7.26
C THR A 544 -18.61 41.66 6.39
N THR A 545 -18.78 41.95 5.09
CA THR A 545 -17.67 42.16 4.14
C THR A 545 -17.59 43.62 3.70
N LYS A 546 -16.39 44.21 3.73
CA LYS A 546 -16.11 45.57 3.21
C LYS A 546 -15.22 45.49 1.97
N VAL A 547 -15.58 46.22 0.93
CA VAL A 547 -14.79 46.39 -0.31
C VAL A 547 -14.16 47.77 -0.29
N ARG A 548 -12.89 47.88 -0.67
CA ARG A 548 -12.20 49.16 -0.88
C ARG A 548 -11.47 49.08 -2.21
N PHE A 549 -11.71 50.03 -3.10
CA PHE A 549 -10.96 50.18 -4.35
C PHE A 549 -9.67 50.97 -4.07
N GLU A 550 -8.62 50.65 -4.81
CA GLU A 550 -7.27 51.25 -4.69
C GLU A 550 -6.78 51.67 -6.07
#